data_AF-A0A257PC44-F1
#
_entry.id   AF-A0A257PC44-F1
#
_cell.length_a   1.000
_cell.length_b   1.000
_cell.length_c   1.000
_cell.angle_alpha   90.00
_cell.angle_beta   90.00
_cell.angle_gamma   90.00
#
_symmetry.space_group_name_H-M   'P 1'
#
loop_
_entity.id
_entity.type
_entity.pdbx_description
1 polymer ?
#
loop_
_entity_poly.entity_id
_entity_poly.type
_entity_poly.pdbx_seq_one_letter_code
_entity_poly.pdbx_strand_id
1 'polypeptide(L)' 'YSVFMNGMKKARIEIDRKVLADMAVHDAAAFAKIVDQVKAAMA' A
#
# COMPACT_ATOMS: atom_id res chain seq x y z
N TYR A 1 -7.14 7.20 -3.41
CA TYR A 1 -7.50 5.80 -3.71
C TYR A 1 -6.91 5.33 -5.06
N SER A 2 -7.20 5.97 -6.20
CA SER A 2 -6.78 5.47 -7.53
C SER A 2 -5.27 5.42 -7.78
N VAL A 3 -4.49 6.40 -7.30
CA VAL A 3 -3.03 6.42 -7.48
C VAL A 3 -2.35 5.29 -6.70
N PHE A 4 -2.77 5.08 -5.45
CA PHE A 4 -2.24 4.04 -4.57
C PHE A 4 -2.60 2.63 -5.07
N MET A 5 -3.84 2.41 -5.51
CA MET A 5 -4.27 1.13 -6.09
C MET A 5 -3.52 0.81 -7.40
N ASN A 6 -3.28 1.82 -8.24
CA ASN A 6 -2.45 1.66 -9.44
C ASN A 6 -1.00 1.29 -9.07
N GLY A 7 -0.44 1.95 -8.05
CA GLY A 7 0.89 1.64 -7.55
C GLY A 7 1.00 0.25 -6.92
N MET A 8 0.01 -0.19 -6.15
CA MET A 8 -0.05 -1.56 -5.62
C MET A 8 -0.09 -2.60 -6.75
N LYS A 9 -0.87 -2.35 -7.80
CA LYS A 9 -0.91 -3.23 -8.98
C LYS A 9 0.44 -3.30 -9.69
N LYS A 10 1.16 -2.17 -9.81
CA LYS A 10 2.53 -2.13 -10.37
C LYS A 10 3.55 -2.84 -9.49
N ALA A 11 3.43 -2.69 -8.17
CA ALA A 11 4.25 -3.36 -7.17
C ALA A 11 3.92 -4.86 -7.01
N ARG A 12 2.87 -5.36 -7.69
CA ARG A 12 2.31 -6.71 -7.50
C ARG A 12 1.96 -7.01 -6.03
N ILE A 13 1.49 -5.98 -5.30
CA ILE A 13 1.04 -6.10 -3.92
C ILE A 13 -0.47 -6.40 -3.95
N GLU A 14 -0.84 -7.65 -3.72
CA GLU A 14 -2.21 -8.10 -3.52
C GLU A 14 -2.55 -8.11 -2.03
N ILE A 15 -2.86 -6.93 -1.48
CA ILE A 15 -3.37 -6.79 -0.12
C ILE A 15 -4.85 -6.43 -0.17
N ASP A 16 -5.62 -7.12 0.68
CA ASP A 16 -7.04 -6.83 0.83
C ASP A 16 -7.24 -5.43 1.43
N ARG A 17 -8.15 -4.66 0.84
CA ARG A 17 -8.45 -3.28 1.26
C ARG A 17 -8.83 -3.17 2.74
N LYS A 18 -9.44 -4.21 3.32
CA LYS A 18 -9.78 -4.25 4.74
C LYS A 18 -8.53 -4.33 5.60
N VAL A 19 -7.61 -5.21 5.24
CA VAL A 19 -6.33 -5.38 5.94
C VAL A 19 -5.48 -4.13 5.80
N LEU A 20 -5.47 -3.50 4.62
CA LEU A 20 -4.78 -2.23 4.41
C LEU A 20 -5.33 -1.13 5.32
N ALA A 21 -6.66 -1.00 5.42
CA ALA A 21 -7.29 0.02 6.26
C ALA A 21 -7.04 -0.24 7.74
N ASP A 22 -7.13 -1.49 8.17
CA ASP A 22 -6.82 -1.91 9.54
C ASP A 22 -5.34 -1.62 9.88
N MET A 23 -4.42 -2.01 9.00
CA MET A 23 -3.00 -1.72 9.14
C MET A 23 -2.71 -0.22 9.16
N ALA A 24 -3.39 0.59 8.34
CA ALA A 24 -3.21 2.04 8.36
C ALA A 24 -3.63 2.68 9.69
N VAL A 25 -4.58 2.08 10.41
CA VAL A 25 -5.11 2.57 11.69
C VAL A 25 -4.31 2.02 12.87
N HIS A 26 -3.97 0.73 12.84
CA HIS A 26 -3.33 0.02 13.95
C HIS A 26 -1.80 0.01 13.86
N ASP A 27 -1.23 0.06 12.65
CA ASP A 27 0.20 -0.08 12.41
C ASP A 27 0.71 0.85 11.29
N ALA A 28 0.88 2.11 11.67
CA ALA A 28 1.40 3.14 10.77
C ALA A 28 2.82 2.83 10.24
N ALA A 29 3.64 2.09 10.98
CA ALA A 29 4.99 1.74 10.57
C ALA A 29 4.97 0.70 9.44
N ALA A 30 4.13 -0.33 9.55
CA ALA A 30 3.91 -1.29 8.48
C ALA A 30 3.33 -0.61 7.23
N PHE A 31 2.29 0.23 7.40
CA PHE A 31 1.69 0.95 6.30
C PHE A 31 2.69 1.87 5.57
N ALA A 32 3.58 2.55 6.29
CA ALA A 32 4.62 3.38 5.70
C ALA A 32 5.56 2.58 4.79
N LYS A 33 5.95 1.35 5.17
CA LYS A 33 6.77 0.48 4.31
C LYS A 33 6.05 0.06 3.04
N ILE A 34 4.75 -0.21 3.11
CA ILE A 34 3.95 -0.53 1.92
C ILE A 34 3.87 0.67 1.00
N VAL A 35 3.61 1.86 1.55
CA VAL A 35 3.60 3.10 0.76
C VAL A 35 4.94 3.35 0.08
N ASP A 36 6.05 3.08 0.75
CA ASP A 36 7.39 3.22 0.17
C ASP A 36 7.62 2.25 -0.99
N GLN A 37 7.28 0.97 -0.81
CA GLN A 37 7.34 -0.04 -1.88
C GLN A 37 6.44 0.32 -3.08
N VAL A 38 5.22 0.80 -2.79
CA VAL A 38 4.28 1.26 -3.82
C VAL A 38 4.83 2.47 -4.58
N LYS A 39 5.43 3.44 -3.88
CA LYS A 39 6.07 4.60 -4.52
C LYS A 39 7.26 4.20 -5.38
N ALA A 40 8.11 3.28 -4.89
CA ALA A 40 9.24 2.77 -5.64
C ALA A 40 8.80 2.06 -6.94
N ALA A 41 7.68 1.35 -6.92
CA ALA A 41 7.12 0.70 -8.12
C ALA A 41 6.37 1.65 -9.07
N MET A 42 6.10 2.89 -8.64
CA MET A 42 5.48 3.92 -9.48
C MET A 42 6.49 4.81 -10.20
N ALA A 43 7.77 4.76 -9.82
CA ALA A 43 8.88 5.46 -10.45
C ALA A 43 9.24 4.87 -11.83
#